data_AF-A0A1L8DNY5-F1
#
_entry.id   AF-A0A1L8DNY5-F1
#
_cell.length_a   1.000
_cell.length_b   1.000
_cell.length_c   1.000
_cell.angle_alpha   90.00
_cell.angle_beta   90.00
_cell.angle_gamma   90.00
#
_symmetry.space_group_name_H-M   'P 1'
#
loop_
_entity.id
_entity.type
_entity.pdbx_description
1 polymer ?
#
loop_
_entity_poly.entity_id
_entity_poly.type
_entity_poly.pdbx_seq_one_letter_code
_entity_poly.pdbx_strand_id
1 'polypeptide(L)'
;MVLQITDILHRIALSVVILLSLTIRRSQGEQCGQEELARCSRPLQVLSSTSDLTIATNKEELNEICPDLYGGLHCIRSYTRRCMSLQHRNHFNKLYHGTNQVIRDLCREGHYQNDYLRHAPCLRMVKPDYEICAKKYQDTISRVTQMEHRGMVNGTDDDDTVGIVCCSFREYLDCSERTARRICGEETAAFLRSFLDKMADSLIREHCVDYTIKSGWCSYETSRATGSTLSATIIILSSALHWLQAR
;
A
#
# COMPACT_ATOMS: atom_id res chain seq x y z
N MET A 1 69.13 -32.22 13.50
CA MET A 1 68.83 -30.98 12.75
C MET A 1 67.44 -31.01 12.13
N VAL A 2 67.10 -32.04 11.34
CA VAL A 2 65.77 -32.19 10.70
C VAL A 2 64.59 -32.18 11.70
N LEU A 3 64.72 -32.90 12.82
CA LEU A 3 63.69 -32.98 13.88
C LEU A 3 63.40 -31.64 14.59
N GLN A 4 64.40 -30.76 14.73
CA GLN A 4 64.21 -29.44 15.34
C GLN A 4 63.49 -28.48 14.38
N ILE A 5 63.73 -28.62 13.08
CA ILE A 5 63.09 -27.81 12.05
C ILE A 5 61.60 -28.15 11.96
N THR A 6 61.24 -29.42 12.06
CA THR A 6 59.83 -29.86 12.03
C THR A 6 59.03 -29.35 13.24
N ASP A 7 59.62 -29.32 14.44
CA ASP A 7 58.97 -28.76 15.63
C ASP A 7 58.75 -27.25 15.55
N ILE A 8 59.73 -26.51 15.01
CA ILE A 8 59.63 -25.06 14.81
C ILE A 8 58.52 -24.75 13.80
N LEU A 9 58.46 -25.50 12.68
CA LEU A 9 57.41 -25.34 11.67
C LEU A 9 56.02 -25.65 12.24
N HIS A 10 55.89 -26.67 13.09
CA HIS A 10 54.61 -26.99 13.72
C HIS A 10 54.13 -25.90 14.68
N ARG A 11 55.04 -25.33 15.48
CA ARG A 11 54.73 -24.22 16.39
C ARG A 11 54.33 -22.96 15.63
N ILE A 12 55.04 -22.62 14.55
CA ILE A 12 54.71 -21.49 13.69
C ILE A 12 53.31 -21.68 13.09
N ALA A 13 53.02 -22.86 12.54
CA ALA A 13 51.70 -23.18 11.98
C ALA A 13 50.58 -23.04 13.02
N LEU A 14 50.78 -23.55 14.24
CA LEU A 14 49.81 -23.40 15.34
C LEU A 14 49.57 -21.92 15.69
N SER A 15 50.64 -21.12 15.82
CA SER A 15 50.49 -19.69 16.10
C SER A 15 49.80 -18.93 14.96
N VAL A 16 50.04 -19.29 13.69
CA VAL A 16 49.35 -18.70 12.54
C VAL A 16 47.86 -19.06 12.53
N VAL A 17 47.49 -20.31 12.86
CA VAL A 17 46.08 -20.74 12.97
C VAL A 17 45.37 -20.02 14.12
N ILE A 18 46.05 -19.81 15.25
CA ILE A 18 45.50 -19.06 16.39
C ILE A 18 45.31 -17.58 16.02
N LEU A 19 46.29 -16.95 15.35
CA LEU A 19 46.17 -15.57 14.86
C LEU A 19 45.04 -15.43 13.82
N LEU A 20 44.93 -16.36 12.87
CA LEU A 20 43.87 -16.38 11.88
C LEU A 20 42.48 -16.53 12.52
N SER A 21 42.33 -17.43 13.51
CA SER A 21 41.05 -17.59 14.23
C SER A 21 40.68 -16.39 15.11
N LEU A 22 41.66 -15.67 15.67
CA LEU A 22 41.43 -14.42 16.41
C LEU A 22 41.04 -13.25 15.49
N THR A 23 41.52 -13.23 14.24
CA THR A 23 41.08 -12.24 13.23
C THR A 23 39.69 -12.52 12.66
N ILE A 24 39.16 -13.74 12.84
CA ILE A 24 37.75 -14.08 12.55
C ILE A 24 36.88 -13.81 13.79
N ARG A 25 37.14 -12.71 14.52
CA ARG A 25 36.03 -12.04 15.20
C ARG A 25 35.21 -11.38 14.10
N ARG A 26 34.18 -12.10 13.63
CA ARG A 26 33.07 -11.53 12.86
C ARG A 26 32.75 -10.17 13.48
N SER A 27 33.01 -9.09 12.77
CA SER A 27 32.14 -7.93 12.92
C SER A 27 30.74 -8.49 12.69
N GLN A 28 29.93 -8.60 13.74
CA GLN A 28 28.49 -8.56 13.55
C GLN A 28 28.19 -7.14 13.05
N GLY A 29 28.58 -6.87 11.80
CA GLY A 29 27.98 -5.79 11.05
C GLY A 29 26.52 -6.19 11.00
N GLU A 30 25.69 -5.44 11.72
CA GLU A 30 24.25 -5.62 11.67
C GLU A 30 23.86 -5.67 10.20
N GLN A 31 23.21 -6.77 9.78
CA GLN A 31 22.82 -6.96 8.39
C GLN A 31 21.67 -6.03 8.08
N CYS A 32 21.99 -4.78 7.74
CA CYS A 32 21.06 -3.74 7.31
C CYS A 32 20.49 -3.98 5.91
N GLY A 33 19.98 -5.20 5.69
CA GLY A 33 19.40 -5.62 4.42
C GLY A 33 17.93 -5.26 4.30
N GLN A 34 17.45 -5.19 3.06
CA GLN A 34 16.02 -5.02 2.74
C GLN A 34 15.16 -6.14 3.31
N GLU A 35 15.72 -7.34 3.47
CA GLU A 35 15.03 -8.48 4.05
C GLU A 35 14.65 -8.27 5.53
N GLU A 36 15.49 -7.58 6.31
CA GLU A 36 15.16 -7.26 7.70
C GLU A 36 13.96 -6.31 7.77
N LEU A 37 13.99 -5.25 6.95
CA LEU A 37 12.90 -4.28 6.89
C LEU A 37 11.60 -4.92 6.39
N ALA A 38 11.67 -5.76 5.35
CA ALA A 38 10.54 -6.51 4.83
C ALA A 38 9.94 -7.46 5.87
N ARG A 39 10.78 -8.09 6.71
CA ARG A 39 10.31 -8.92 7.83
C ARG A 39 9.60 -8.08 8.91
N CYS A 40 10.12 -6.88 9.21
CA CYS A 40 9.47 -5.97 10.17
C CYS A 40 8.08 -5.50 9.71
N SER A 41 7.85 -5.36 8.39
CA SER A 41 6.58 -4.87 7.85
C SER A 41 5.49 -5.94 7.73
N ARG A 42 5.82 -7.24 7.80
CA ARG A 42 4.85 -8.34 7.64
C ARG A 42 3.61 -8.22 8.54
N PRO A 43 3.72 -7.97 9.86
CA PRO A 43 2.54 -7.83 10.71
C PRO A 43 1.64 -6.66 10.29
N LEU A 44 2.22 -5.64 9.67
CA LEU A 44 1.56 -4.39 9.29
C LEU A 44 0.86 -4.53 7.94
N GLN A 45 1.17 -5.60 7.18
CA GLN A 45 0.50 -5.92 5.93
C GLN A 45 -0.98 -6.16 6.13
N VAL A 46 -1.47 -6.64 7.27
CA VAL A 46 -2.92 -6.77 7.50
C VAL A 46 -3.66 -5.42 7.44
N LEU A 47 -2.94 -4.31 7.71
CA LEU A 47 -3.47 -2.95 7.68
C LEU A 47 -3.24 -2.29 6.32
N SER A 48 -2.07 -2.53 5.73
CA SER A 48 -1.63 -1.89 4.50
C SER A 48 -1.96 -2.70 3.25
N SER A 49 -2.42 -3.94 3.39
CA SER A 49 -2.94 -4.73 2.27
C SER A 49 -4.19 -4.04 1.79
N THR A 50 -4.13 -3.48 0.60
CA THR A 50 -5.32 -2.87 -0.01
C THR A 50 -6.44 -3.89 -0.18
N SER A 51 -6.20 -5.20 -0.09
CA SER A 51 -7.22 -6.24 -0.22
C SER A 51 -7.92 -6.65 1.08
N ASP A 52 -7.43 -6.29 2.28
CA ASP A 52 -8.12 -6.66 3.53
C ASP A 52 -8.59 -5.42 4.30
N LEU A 53 -9.90 -5.17 4.23
CA LEU A 53 -10.54 -4.01 4.86
C LEU A 53 -10.77 -4.17 6.37
N THR A 54 -10.67 -5.40 6.86
CA THR A 54 -11.04 -5.77 8.22
C THR A 54 -9.84 -6.28 8.99
N ILE A 55 -9.26 -5.37 9.77
CA ILE A 55 -8.21 -5.66 10.75
C ILE A 55 -8.80 -6.51 11.88
N ALA A 56 -9.94 -6.06 12.40
CA ALA A 56 -10.69 -6.70 13.47
C ALA A 56 -12.14 -6.17 13.44
N THR A 57 -13.08 -6.94 13.95
CA THR A 57 -14.50 -6.61 13.98
C THR A 57 -15.03 -6.35 15.39
N ASN A 58 -14.21 -6.64 16.39
CA ASN A 58 -14.51 -6.48 17.81
C ASN A 58 -13.20 -6.21 18.59
N LYS A 59 -13.35 -5.91 19.88
CA LYS A 59 -12.24 -5.53 20.76
C LYS A 59 -11.33 -6.72 21.07
N GLU A 60 -11.89 -7.91 21.12
CA GLU A 60 -11.18 -9.17 21.40
C GLU A 60 -10.18 -9.45 20.28
N GLU A 61 -10.62 -9.37 19.02
CA GLU A 61 -9.76 -9.50 17.83
C GLU A 61 -8.66 -8.41 17.80
N LEU A 62 -8.97 -7.17 18.20
CA LEU A 62 -7.94 -6.12 18.34
C LEU A 62 -6.89 -6.48 19.39
N ASN A 63 -7.30 -7.01 20.55
CA ASN A 63 -6.37 -7.39 21.61
C ASN A 63 -5.42 -8.52 21.18
N GLU A 64 -5.86 -9.41 20.28
CA GLU A 64 -5.02 -10.46 19.72
C GLU A 64 -3.99 -9.92 18.73
N ILE A 65 -4.38 -8.97 17.86
CA ILE A 65 -3.54 -8.48 16.76
C ILE A 65 -2.59 -7.35 17.18
N CYS A 66 -3.01 -6.51 18.12
CA CYS A 66 -2.25 -5.33 18.53
C CYS A 66 -0.82 -5.59 19.04
N PRO A 67 -0.52 -6.67 19.79
CA PRO A 67 0.85 -7.04 20.14
C PRO A 67 1.76 -7.21 18.92
N ASP A 68 1.28 -7.85 17.85
CA ASP A 68 2.03 -8.07 16.62
C ASP A 68 2.26 -6.76 15.86
N LEU A 69 1.24 -5.89 15.80
CA LEU A 69 1.36 -4.57 15.19
C LEU A 69 2.39 -3.70 15.91
N TYR A 70 2.35 -3.65 17.24
CA TYR A 70 3.36 -2.93 18.02
C TYR A 70 4.75 -3.55 17.87
N GLY A 71 4.85 -4.88 17.79
CA GLY A 71 6.08 -5.59 17.50
C GLY A 71 6.70 -5.16 16.16
N GLY A 72 5.89 -5.10 15.10
CA GLY A 72 6.30 -4.59 13.79
C GLY A 72 6.80 -3.14 13.84
N LEU A 73 6.03 -2.25 14.49
CA LEU A 73 6.43 -0.84 14.69
C LEU A 73 7.77 -0.70 15.42
N HIS A 74 7.96 -1.49 16.48
CA HIS A 74 9.21 -1.49 17.23
C HIS A 74 10.38 -1.99 16.39
N CYS A 75 10.17 -3.05 15.59
CA CYS A 75 11.16 -3.59 14.66
C CYS A 75 11.60 -2.53 13.64
N ILE A 76 10.66 -1.87 12.96
CA ILE A 76 10.95 -0.79 11.99
C ILE A 76 11.70 0.36 12.67
N ARG A 77 11.28 0.77 13.87
CA ARG A 77 11.95 1.85 14.62
C ARG A 77 13.39 1.47 15.01
N SER A 78 13.64 0.21 15.37
CA SER A 78 14.98 -0.29 15.67
C SER A 78 15.85 -0.31 14.40
N TYR A 79 15.33 -0.87 13.30
CA TYR A 79 16.00 -0.91 12.01
C TYR A 79 16.40 0.50 11.53
N THR A 80 15.46 1.44 11.50
CA THR A 80 15.72 2.82 11.02
C THR A 80 16.75 3.55 11.87
N ARG A 81 16.87 3.24 13.18
CA ARG A 81 17.90 3.82 14.06
C ARG A 81 19.29 3.28 13.79
N ARG A 82 19.38 2.01 13.44
CA ARG A 82 20.65 1.28 13.27
C ARG A 82 21.19 1.40 11.85
N CYS A 83 20.29 1.36 10.86
CA CYS A 83 20.61 1.14 9.47
C CYS A 83 20.45 2.37 8.56
N MET A 84 19.93 3.49 9.07
CA MET A 84 19.71 4.70 8.28
C MET A 84 20.45 5.90 8.86
N SER A 85 20.89 6.80 7.97
CA SER A 85 21.34 8.14 8.37
C SER A 85 20.18 8.94 8.97
N LEU A 86 20.49 10.03 9.69
CA LEU A 86 19.45 10.90 10.26
C LEU A 86 18.48 11.41 9.19
N GLN A 87 18.98 11.80 8.01
CA GLN A 87 18.16 12.27 6.91
C GLN A 87 17.26 11.17 6.35
N HIS A 88 17.82 9.98 6.05
CA HIS A 88 17.04 8.84 5.54
C HIS A 88 15.99 8.40 6.56
N ARG A 89 16.34 8.35 7.85
CA ARG A 89 15.41 8.03 8.92
C ARG A 89 14.28 9.06 9.04
N ASN A 90 14.58 10.36 8.93
CA ASN A 90 13.57 11.40 8.96
C ASN A 90 12.63 11.31 7.77
N HIS A 91 13.16 11.07 6.58
CA HIS A 91 12.36 10.82 5.38
C HIS A 91 11.46 9.58 5.59
N PHE A 92 12.04 8.44 5.96
CA PHE A 92 11.30 7.20 6.25
C PHE A 92 10.18 7.40 7.30
N ASN A 93 10.47 8.14 8.38
CA ASN A 93 9.47 8.38 9.44
C ASN A 93 8.28 9.22 8.93
N LYS A 94 8.46 10.06 7.91
CA LYS A 94 7.33 10.74 7.26
C LYS A 94 6.47 9.70 6.55
N LEU A 95 7.08 8.83 5.75
CA LEU A 95 6.42 7.76 4.97
C LEU A 95 5.50 6.93 5.85
N TYR A 96 6.06 6.55 6.99
CA TYR A 96 5.44 5.62 7.92
C TYR A 96 4.53 6.28 8.96
N HIS A 97 4.43 7.62 8.96
CA HIS A 97 3.74 8.36 10.01
C HIS A 97 2.25 7.99 10.09
N GLY A 98 1.56 7.98 8.94
CA GLY A 98 0.12 7.70 8.86
C GLY A 98 -0.22 6.32 9.43
N THR A 99 0.45 5.28 8.94
CA THR A 99 0.31 3.90 9.39
C THR A 99 0.61 3.73 10.87
N ASN A 100 1.73 4.28 11.36
CA ASN A 100 2.08 4.25 12.78
C ASN A 100 1.02 4.93 13.66
N GLN A 101 0.46 6.05 13.20
CA GLN A 101 -0.59 6.74 13.91
C GLN A 101 -1.89 5.92 13.95
N VAL A 102 -2.32 5.33 12.83
CA VAL A 102 -3.51 4.46 12.79
C VAL A 102 -3.37 3.28 13.74
N ILE A 103 -2.22 2.60 13.75
CA ILE A 103 -1.96 1.48 14.66
C ILE A 103 -2.09 1.93 16.11
N ARG A 104 -1.47 3.05 16.47
CA ARG A 104 -1.51 3.59 17.84
C ARG A 104 -2.91 3.98 18.25
N ASP A 105 -3.66 4.63 17.38
CA ASP A 105 -5.02 5.10 17.64
C ASP A 105 -6.01 3.93 17.72
N LEU A 106 -5.79 2.87 16.93
CA LEU A 106 -6.63 1.67 16.90
C LEU A 106 -6.34 0.73 18.08
N CYS A 107 -5.07 0.56 18.44
CA CYS A 107 -4.63 -0.34 19.50
C CYS A 107 -4.60 0.29 20.89
N ARG A 108 -5.02 1.54 21.02
CA ARG A 108 -5.19 2.21 22.31
C ARG A 108 -6.66 2.49 22.54
N GLU A 109 -7.16 2.10 23.70
CA GLU A 109 -8.53 2.43 24.09
C GLU A 109 -8.77 3.94 24.01
N GLY A 110 -9.85 4.32 23.34
CA GLY A 110 -10.17 5.72 23.11
C GLY A 110 -11.22 5.91 22.01
N HIS A 111 -11.47 7.18 21.68
CA HIS A 111 -12.49 7.56 20.71
C HIS A 111 -12.29 6.92 19.34
N TYR A 112 -11.05 6.90 18.83
CA TYR A 112 -10.78 6.35 17.50
C TYR A 112 -11.02 4.84 17.43
N GLN A 113 -10.58 4.07 18.43
CA GLN A 113 -10.86 2.64 18.52
C GLN A 113 -12.38 2.38 18.56
N ASN A 114 -13.12 3.12 19.39
CA ASN A 114 -14.58 2.96 19.49
C ASN A 114 -15.28 3.29 18.16
N ASP A 115 -14.84 4.34 17.48
CA ASP A 115 -15.39 4.74 16.19
C ASP A 115 -15.09 3.71 15.10
N TYR A 116 -13.86 3.17 15.06
CA TYR A 116 -13.51 2.06 14.18
C TYR A 116 -14.41 0.84 14.43
N LEU A 117 -14.56 0.42 15.69
CA LEU A 117 -15.35 -0.76 16.06
C LEU A 117 -16.85 -0.59 15.74
N ARG A 118 -17.35 0.65 15.69
CA ARG A 118 -18.72 0.95 15.25
C ARG A 118 -18.91 0.67 13.76
N HIS A 119 -17.90 0.93 12.93
CA HIS A 119 -17.96 0.72 11.48
C HIS A 119 -17.52 -0.68 11.05
N ALA A 120 -16.63 -1.33 11.81
CA ALA A 120 -15.98 -2.58 11.44
C ALA A 120 -16.94 -3.73 11.07
N PRO A 121 -18.07 -3.96 11.77
CA PRO A 121 -19.02 -5.01 11.38
C PRO A 121 -19.58 -4.83 9.96
N CYS A 122 -19.88 -3.60 9.55
CA CYS A 122 -20.38 -3.34 8.20
C CYS A 122 -19.26 -3.35 7.17
N LEU A 123 -18.07 -2.83 7.50
CA LEU A 123 -16.90 -2.91 6.63
C LEU A 123 -16.52 -4.37 6.29
N ARG A 124 -16.77 -5.32 7.18
CA ARG A 124 -16.65 -6.75 6.87
C ARG A 124 -17.56 -7.20 5.73
N MET A 125 -18.78 -6.70 5.66
CA MET A 125 -19.72 -7.02 4.58
C MET A 125 -19.29 -6.39 3.25
N VAL A 126 -18.62 -5.24 3.30
CA VAL A 126 -18.09 -4.51 2.14
C VAL A 126 -16.86 -5.18 1.54
N LYS A 127 -16.14 -6.02 2.30
CA LYS A 127 -14.85 -6.61 1.92
C LYS A 127 -14.80 -7.17 0.47
N PRO A 128 -15.76 -8.00 0.01
CA PRO A 128 -15.69 -8.57 -1.34
C PRO A 128 -15.75 -7.51 -2.46
N ASP A 129 -16.64 -6.51 -2.33
CA ASP A 129 -16.75 -5.41 -3.29
C ASP A 129 -15.53 -4.47 -3.22
N TYR A 130 -14.97 -4.29 -2.01
CA TYR A 130 -13.77 -3.50 -1.79
C TYR A 130 -12.52 -4.14 -2.41
N GLU A 131 -12.37 -5.47 -2.32
CA GLU A 131 -11.26 -6.22 -2.94
C GLU A 131 -11.17 -5.95 -4.45
N ILE A 132 -12.30 -5.72 -5.12
CA ILE A 132 -12.34 -5.35 -6.54
C ILE A 132 -11.68 -3.98 -6.76
N CYS A 133 -12.00 -2.98 -5.93
CA CYS A 133 -11.40 -1.65 -5.99
C CYS A 133 -9.88 -1.72 -5.76
N ALA A 134 -9.47 -2.50 -4.75
CA ALA A 134 -8.08 -2.67 -4.36
C ALA A 134 -7.23 -3.37 -5.42
N LYS A 135 -7.78 -4.42 -6.04
CA LYS A 135 -7.08 -5.21 -7.05
C LYS A 135 -6.68 -4.36 -8.25
N LYS A 136 -7.56 -3.47 -8.71
CA LYS A 136 -7.23 -2.55 -9.81
C LYS A 136 -6.00 -1.70 -9.50
N TYR A 137 -5.92 -1.17 -8.28
CA TYR A 137 -4.76 -0.42 -7.82
C TYR A 137 -3.50 -1.29 -7.72
N GLN A 138 -3.60 -2.47 -7.12
CA GLN A 138 -2.48 -3.43 -7.03
C GLN A 138 -1.93 -3.81 -8.41
N ASP A 139 -2.80 -4.04 -9.39
CA ASP A 139 -2.41 -4.34 -10.77
C ASP A 139 -1.69 -3.16 -11.42
N THR A 140 -2.14 -1.91 -11.16
CA THR A 140 -1.44 -0.71 -11.62
C THR A 140 -0.03 -0.63 -11.04
N ILE A 141 0.12 -0.75 -9.71
CA ILE A 141 1.43 -0.69 -9.05
C ILE A 141 2.36 -1.78 -9.59
N SER A 142 1.86 -3.01 -9.70
CA SER A 142 2.66 -4.14 -10.21
C SER A 142 3.16 -3.91 -11.64
N ARG A 143 2.33 -3.29 -12.49
CA ARG A 143 2.72 -2.93 -13.86
C ARG A 143 3.78 -1.83 -13.88
N VAL A 144 3.60 -0.78 -13.09
CA VAL A 144 4.56 0.34 -12.98
C VAL A 144 5.92 -0.17 -12.51
N THR A 145 5.96 -0.92 -11.41
CA THR A 145 7.20 -1.52 -10.88
C THR A 145 7.87 -2.43 -11.91
N GLN A 146 7.10 -3.17 -12.71
CA GLN A 146 7.67 -4.00 -13.78
C GLN A 146 8.26 -3.17 -14.93
N MET A 147 7.66 -2.02 -15.27
CA MET A 147 8.17 -1.11 -16.30
C MET A 147 9.48 -0.46 -15.85
N GLU A 148 9.56 -0.02 -14.58
CA GLU A 148 10.77 0.51 -13.96
C GLU A 148 11.91 -0.51 -13.99
N HIS A 149 11.65 -1.75 -13.56
CA HIS A 149 12.66 -2.81 -13.57
C HIS A 149 13.17 -3.18 -14.97
N ARG A 150 12.35 -3.01 -16.00
CA ARG A 150 12.74 -3.25 -17.40
C ARG A 150 13.47 -2.07 -18.04
N GLY A 151 13.68 -0.97 -17.30
CA GLY A 151 14.31 0.24 -17.83
C GLY A 151 13.50 0.89 -18.96
N MET A 152 12.18 0.65 -19.00
CA MET A 152 11.28 1.17 -20.03
C MET A 152 10.76 2.58 -19.70
N VAL A 153 11.08 3.11 -18.52
CA VAL A 153 10.74 4.47 -18.09
C VAL A 153 11.97 5.35 -18.33
N ASN A 154 11.90 6.25 -19.32
CA ASN A 154 12.94 7.27 -19.51
C ASN A 154 12.73 8.39 -18.49
N GLY A 155 13.79 9.08 -18.05
CA GLY A 155 13.71 10.11 -17.00
C GLY A 155 12.81 11.33 -17.29
N THR A 156 12.17 11.40 -18.46
CA THR A 156 11.12 12.36 -18.83
C THR A 156 9.70 11.85 -18.53
N ASP A 157 9.51 10.55 -18.27
CA ASP A 157 8.22 9.87 -18.02
C ASP A 157 7.93 9.68 -16.51
N ASP A 158 8.75 10.27 -15.64
CA ASP A 158 8.60 10.13 -14.18
C ASP A 158 7.30 10.80 -13.69
N ASP A 159 6.97 11.97 -14.26
CA ASP A 159 5.72 12.69 -14.00
C ASP A 159 4.48 11.89 -14.45
N ASP A 160 4.57 11.23 -15.60
CA ASP A 160 3.52 10.36 -16.12
C ASP A 160 3.34 9.11 -15.26
N THR A 161 4.43 8.53 -14.76
CA THR A 161 4.41 7.34 -13.91
C THR A 161 3.81 7.65 -12.54
N VAL A 162 4.23 8.76 -11.92
CA VAL A 162 3.64 9.26 -10.68
C VAL A 162 2.16 9.56 -10.90
N GLY A 163 1.80 10.19 -12.02
CA GLY A 163 0.41 10.45 -12.39
C GLY A 163 -0.45 9.18 -12.48
N ILE A 164 0.07 8.11 -13.11
CA ILE A 164 -0.62 6.81 -13.19
C ILE A 164 -0.87 6.23 -11.79
N VAL A 165 0.14 6.22 -10.93
CA VAL A 165 0.03 5.72 -9.54
C VAL A 165 -0.99 6.55 -8.76
N CYS A 166 -0.90 7.88 -8.86
CA CYS A 166 -1.76 8.81 -8.15
C CYS A 166 -3.22 8.71 -8.58
N CYS A 167 -3.49 8.64 -9.88
CA CYS A 167 -4.86 8.50 -10.38
C CYS A 167 -5.46 7.15 -10.00
N SER A 168 -4.67 6.06 -10.06
CA SER A 168 -5.13 4.73 -9.65
C SER A 168 -5.42 4.67 -8.15
N PHE A 169 -4.58 5.31 -7.32
CA PHE A 169 -4.81 5.40 -5.88
C PHE A 169 -6.10 6.18 -5.55
N ARG A 170 -6.33 7.32 -6.21
CA ARG A 170 -7.56 8.09 -6.03
C ARG A 170 -8.80 7.33 -6.49
N GLU A 171 -8.73 6.64 -7.62
CA GLU A 171 -9.81 5.80 -8.09
C GLU A 171 -10.14 4.69 -7.09
N TYR A 172 -9.11 4.10 -6.46
CA TYR A 172 -9.29 3.14 -5.38
C TYR A 172 -10.03 3.73 -4.18
N LEU A 173 -9.65 4.93 -3.71
CA LEU A 173 -10.34 5.61 -2.62
C LEU A 173 -11.82 5.90 -2.97
N ASP A 174 -12.06 6.44 -4.17
CA ASP A 174 -13.41 6.81 -4.63
C ASP A 174 -14.30 5.57 -4.89
N CYS A 175 -13.71 4.48 -5.38
CA CYS A 175 -14.39 3.18 -5.53
C CYS A 175 -14.78 2.62 -4.17
N SER A 176 -13.83 2.55 -3.24
CA SER A 176 -14.03 2.02 -1.88
C SER A 176 -15.11 2.79 -1.13
N GLU A 177 -15.05 4.13 -1.18
CA GLU A 177 -16.03 5.01 -0.54
C GLU A 177 -17.42 4.85 -1.15
N ARG A 178 -17.56 4.81 -2.48
CA ARG A 178 -18.87 4.60 -3.14
C ARG A 178 -19.49 3.25 -2.77
N THR A 179 -18.67 2.21 -2.72
CA THR A 179 -19.10 0.88 -2.30
C THR A 179 -19.59 0.90 -0.85
N ALA A 180 -18.80 1.46 0.07
CA ALA A 180 -19.20 1.57 1.47
C ALA A 180 -20.46 2.43 1.65
N ARG A 181 -20.61 3.52 0.89
CA ARG A 181 -21.81 4.36 0.92
C ARG A 181 -23.07 3.58 0.52
N ARG A 182 -22.97 2.77 -0.53
CA ARG A 182 -24.08 1.95 -1.05
C ARG A 182 -24.53 0.88 -0.05
N ILE A 183 -23.59 0.28 0.67
CA ILE A 183 -23.85 -0.89 1.53
C ILE A 183 -24.09 -0.47 3.00
N CYS A 184 -23.30 0.48 3.51
CA CYS A 184 -23.20 0.84 4.92
C CYS A 184 -23.63 2.29 5.24
N GLY A 185 -23.97 3.10 4.23
CA GLY A 185 -24.35 4.50 4.40
C GLY A 185 -23.19 5.49 4.46
N GLU A 186 -23.54 6.78 4.51
CA GLU A 186 -22.60 7.90 4.35
C GLU A 186 -21.52 7.93 5.44
N GLU A 187 -21.89 7.66 6.68
CA GLU A 187 -20.97 7.76 7.82
C GLU A 187 -19.83 6.75 7.71
N THR A 188 -20.17 5.49 7.41
CA THR A 188 -19.18 4.43 7.19
C THR A 188 -18.33 4.71 5.96
N ALA A 189 -18.90 5.31 4.91
CA ALA A 189 -18.15 5.69 3.72
C ALA A 189 -17.11 6.77 4.02
N ALA A 190 -17.50 7.82 4.74
CA ALA A 190 -16.61 8.90 5.14
C ALA A 190 -15.50 8.40 6.06
N PHE A 191 -15.85 7.56 7.04
CA PHE A 191 -14.88 6.88 7.89
C PHE A 191 -13.89 6.07 7.07
N LEU A 192 -14.40 5.24 6.13
CA LEU A 192 -13.55 4.39 5.31
C LEU A 192 -12.58 5.20 4.45
N ARG A 193 -13.06 6.27 3.80
CA ARG A 193 -12.20 7.15 3.00
C ARG A 193 -11.07 7.71 3.84
N SER A 194 -11.38 8.23 5.03
CA SER A 194 -10.37 8.80 5.94
C SER A 194 -9.38 7.74 6.44
N PHE A 195 -9.88 6.55 6.76
CA PHE A 195 -9.06 5.42 7.18
C PHE A 195 -8.07 5.01 6.09
N LEU A 196 -8.54 4.77 4.86
CA LEU A 196 -7.70 4.36 3.73
C LEU A 196 -6.70 5.45 3.33
N ASP A 197 -7.13 6.70 3.31
CA ASP A 197 -6.25 7.84 3.05
C ASP A 197 -5.14 7.92 4.11
N LYS A 198 -5.46 7.80 5.40
CA LYS A 198 -4.48 7.82 6.52
C LYS A 198 -3.54 6.61 6.52
N MET A 199 -4.00 5.47 6.05
CA MET A 199 -3.21 4.25 5.90
C MET A 199 -2.27 4.27 4.69
N ALA A 200 -2.57 5.08 3.68
CA ALA A 200 -1.69 5.23 2.53
C ALA A 200 -0.36 5.90 2.91
N ASP A 201 0.70 5.50 2.21
CA ASP A 201 2.05 6.06 2.39
C ASP A 201 1.99 7.60 2.26
N SER A 202 2.66 8.31 3.17
CA SER A 202 2.68 9.77 3.11
C SER A 202 3.27 10.29 1.80
N LEU A 203 4.15 9.53 1.11
CA LEU A 203 4.64 9.86 -0.23
C LEU A 203 3.50 9.89 -1.24
N ILE A 204 2.63 8.88 -1.25
CA ILE A 204 1.49 8.87 -2.16
C ILE A 204 0.66 10.12 -1.90
N ARG A 205 0.40 10.46 -0.63
CA ARG A 205 -0.35 11.68 -0.33
C ARG A 205 0.37 12.96 -0.77
N GLU A 206 1.67 13.07 -0.48
CA GLU A 206 2.49 14.26 -0.75
C GLU A 206 2.73 14.48 -2.25
N HIS A 207 3.00 13.40 -3.01
CA HIS A 207 3.23 13.46 -4.45
C HIS A 207 1.93 13.49 -5.26
N CYS A 208 0.81 12.98 -4.73
CA CYS A 208 -0.47 12.97 -5.43
C CYS A 208 -1.36 14.20 -5.18
N VAL A 209 -0.84 15.25 -4.52
CA VAL A 209 -1.61 16.47 -4.24
C VAL A 209 -2.15 17.11 -5.52
N ASP A 210 -1.31 17.20 -6.56
CA ASP A 210 -1.63 17.91 -7.80
C ASP A 210 -2.32 17.03 -8.85
N TYR A 211 -2.23 15.71 -8.74
CA TYR A 211 -2.87 14.77 -9.65
C TYR A 211 -4.31 14.53 -9.22
N THR A 212 -5.22 15.37 -9.71
CA THR A 212 -6.64 15.31 -9.38
C THR A 212 -7.48 15.34 -10.65
N ILE A 213 -8.77 15.04 -10.49
CA ILE A 213 -9.74 15.21 -11.58
C ILE A 213 -9.92 16.69 -11.91
N LYS A 214 -9.87 17.57 -10.89
CA LYS A 214 -10.04 19.02 -11.06
C LYS A 214 -8.89 19.65 -11.84
N SER A 215 -7.68 19.13 -11.67
CA SER A 215 -6.49 19.56 -12.40
C SER A 215 -6.38 18.93 -13.79
N GLY A 216 -7.31 18.04 -14.17
CA GLY A 216 -7.36 17.40 -15.49
C GLY A 216 -6.40 16.21 -15.67
N TRP A 217 -5.54 15.93 -14.68
CA TRP A 217 -4.59 14.83 -14.72
C TRP A 217 -5.27 13.46 -14.67
N CYS A 218 -6.32 13.33 -13.85
CA CYS A 218 -7.05 12.08 -13.71
C CYS A 218 -8.39 12.13 -14.45
N SER A 219 -8.67 11.11 -15.26
CA SER A 219 -9.98 10.90 -15.89
C SER A 219 -10.47 9.50 -15.55
N TYR A 220 -11.61 9.40 -14.86
CA TYR A 220 -12.31 8.12 -14.75
C TYR A 220 -13.23 7.96 -15.96
N GLU A 221 -13.30 6.76 -16.54
CA GLU A 221 -14.49 6.41 -17.32
C GLU A 221 -15.64 6.25 -16.33
N THR A 222 -16.53 7.23 -16.26
CA THR A 222 -17.84 6.96 -15.65
C THR A 222 -18.48 5.94 -16.56
N SER A 223 -18.55 4.69 -16.13
CA SER A 223 -19.56 3.76 -16.61
C SER A 223 -20.92 4.34 -16.21
N ARG A 224 -21.38 5.38 -16.92
CA ARG A 224 -22.80 5.58 -17.13
C ARG A 224 -23.22 4.28 -17.79
N ALA A 225 -24.01 3.49 -17.08
CA ALA A 225 -24.94 2.60 -17.74
C ALA A 225 -25.78 3.50 -18.66
N THR A 226 -25.33 3.69 -19.89
CA THR A 226 -26.18 4.11 -20.98
C THR A 226 -27.12 2.93 -21.18
N GLY A 227 -28.20 2.91 -20.39
CA GLY A 227 -29.44 2.31 -20.81
C GLY A 227 -29.83 3.00 -22.10
N SER A 228 -29.36 2.47 -23.22
CA SER A 228 -29.76 2.80 -24.57
C SER A 228 -31.22 2.38 -24.73
N THR A 229 -32.12 3.13 -24.10
CA THR A 229 -33.51 3.19 -24.51
C THR A 229 -33.55 4.14 -25.70
N LEU A 230 -33.33 3.57 -26.89
CA LEU A 230 -33.68 4.23 -28.14
C LEU A 230 -35.21 4.40 -28.15
N SER A 231 -35.67 5.50 -27.58
CA SER A 231 -37.02 6.01 -27.79
C SER A 231 -37.09 6.57 -29.21
N ALA A 232 -37.32 5.71 -30.19
CA ALA A 232 -37.65 6.08 -31.56
C ALA A 232 -39.14 5.82 -31.82
N THR A 233 -39.99 6.56 -31.11
CA THR A 233 -41.38 6.74 -31.54
C THR A 233 -41.46 8.03 -32.37
N ILE A 234 -42.13 7.92 -33.53
CA ILE A 234 -42.58 8.97 -34.45
C ILE A 234 -41.58 9.39 -35.56
N ILE A 235 -41.42 8.52 -36.57
CA ILE A 235 -41.36 8.92 -37.99
C ILE A 235 -42.16 7.89 -38.82
N ILE A 236 -43.50 7.93 -38.77
CA ILE A 236 -44.36 7.22 -39.75
C ILE A 236 -45.52 8.13 -40.21
N LEU A 237 -45.25 9.40 -40.51
CA LEU A 237 -46.29 10.29 -41.08
C LEU A 237 -45.87 11.06 -42.34
N SER A 238 -44.70 10.83 -42.92
CA SER A 238 -44.30 11.45 -44.20
C SER A 238 -44.42 10.54 -45.44
N SER A 239 -44.63 9.23 -45.29
CA SER A 239 -44.83 8.31 -46.42
C SER A 239 -46.28 8.18 -46.88
N ALA A 240 -47.25 8.66 -46.09
CA ALA A 240 -48.66 8.67 -46.49
C ALA A 240 -49.04 9.83 -47.43
N LEU A 241 -48.23 10.90 -47.51
CA LEU A 241 -48.56 12.06 -48.35
C LEU A 241 -48.10 11.91 -49.81
N HIS A 242 -47.16 11.01 -50.12
CA HIS A 242 -46.74 10.75 -51.50
C HIS A 242 -47.62 9.71 -52.24
N TRP A 243 -48.44 8.94 -51.53
CA TRP A 243 -49.33 7.94 -52.15
C TRP A 243 -50.71 8.49 -52.56
N LEU A 244 -51.06 9.73 -52.19
CA LEU A 244 -52.34 10.37 -52.52
C LEU A 244 -52.28 11.34 -53.71
N GLN A 245 -51.13 11.47 -54.40
CA GLN A 245 -51.00 12.28 -55.62
C GLN A 245 -50.70 11.45 -56.88
N ALA A 246 -50.77 10.12 -56.81
CA ALA A 246 -50.57 9.22 -57.95
C ALA A 246 -51.78 8.30 -58.22
N ARG A 247 -53.00 8.75 -57.90
CA ARG A 247 -54.24 8.18 -58.44
C ARG A 247 -55.38 9.20 -58.48
#